data_AF-A0ABD3I9A0-F1
#
_entry.id   AF-A0ABD3I9A0-F1
#
_cell.length_a   1.000
_cell.length_b   1.000
_cell.length_c   1.000
_cell.angle_alpha   90.00
_cell.angle_beta   90.00
_cell.angle_gamma   90.00
#
_symmetry.space_group_name_H-M   'P 1'
#
loop_
_entity.id
_entity.type
_entity.pdbx_description
1 polymer ?
#
loop_
_entity_poly.entity_id
_entity_poly.type
_entity_poly.pdbx_seq_one_letter_code
_entity_poly.pdbx_strand_id
1 'polypeptide(L)'
;MEVQSAGRAQAWKLTVGKAHAWKPSVGVLARSSTILRKDYSDNLVIRAAHYAGWVRNPGNVGAFPHSVLRKSYRLRSSSGNWPSIEFRKHAQQLSIRRRQGTKGTPPQKKTLTVVCNWTEGPESDDSDFETHTIGKPSSLNGGQRQTEENRTSFWTWNILALINRAAAYADEQKEIGMKTRRAFYKSQDWVQHRSSKRHARHFLSSFSSRVTIALIPPVTSVTLIATIIAVYNSAVENHLLPPFCFLLHTSSLPYQLTASALALLLVFRTEASYSRYDEARKTWTKVFASTKDFARQTMSWMRHPQDDYRKVDLLQYIMSFPVALKCHLLDGSDMEEDLKELLDKEDLALVLSSDHRPNCLIQLMTQSVGSVHLTDTEKSLMDANITQFNESISVCERIIRTPIPLSYTRLTSRALVLWHLTLPVVLWDDCGWMVIFATFFSACTLFCIEEVGVLIEEPFPMLSLDKMCEVAHRNVVEFVELQKTTYEYLRSKEKKMRTVNGRVGPTAFLADK
;
A
#
# COMPACT_ATOMS: atom_id res chain seq x y z
N MET A 1 48.47 31.37 -26.07
CA MET A 1 49.01 30.76 -24.85
C MET A 1 48.29 29.43 -24.63
N GLU A 2 48.85 28.37 -25.20
CA GLU A 2 48.59 26.99 -24.80
C GLU A 2 49.39 26.68 -23.54
N VAL A 3 48.81 25.94 -22.60
CA VAL A 3 49.54 24.94 -21.81
C VAL A 3 48.61 23.75 -21.57
N GLN A 4 49.00 22.61 -22.13
CA GLN A 4 48.51 21.27 -21.79
C GLN A 4 49.07 20.84 -20.42
N SER A 5 48.28 20.13 -19.62
CA SER A 5 48.78 18.98 -18.86
C SER A 5 47.66 17.96 -18.60
N ALA A 6 47.94 16.73 -19.02
CA ALA A 6 47.08 15.56 -18.92
C ALA A 6 47.26 14.84 -17.57
N GLY A 7 46.23 14.16 -17.05
CA GLY A 7 46.40 13.43 -15.78
C GLY A 7 45.25 12.61 -15.20
N ARG A 8 44.67 11.70 -16.00
CA ARG A 8 44.04 10.39 -15.62
C ARG A 8 42.78 10.36 -14.73
N ALA A 9 41.71 9.89 -15.36
CA ALA A 9 40.54 9.26 -14.76
C ALA A 9 40.88 7.88 -14.15
N GLN A 10 40.36 7.58 -12.96
CA GLN A 10 40.32 6.22 -12.41
C GLN A 10 38.94 5.61 -12.66
N ALA A 11 38.90 4.71 -13.64
CA ALA A 11 37.85 3.72 -13.82
C ALA A 11 38.14 2.50 -12.91
N TRP A 12 37.14 2.05 -12.16
CA TRP A 12 37.21 0.79 -11.42
C TRP A 12 37.08 -0.37 -12.41
N LYS A 13 38.21 -1.01 -12.73
CA LYS A 13 38.28 -2.28 -13.48
C LYS A 13 38.17 -3.44 -12.48
N LEU A 14 37.19 -4.32 -12.72
CA LEU A 14 37.16 -5.67 -12.15
C LEU A 14 38.42 -6.43 -12.57
N THR A 15 39.16 -6.93 -11.58
CA THR A 15 40.25 -7.89 -11.80
C THR A 15 39.67 -9.30 -11.73
N VAL A 16 39.56 -9.93 -12.89
CA VAL A 16 39.18 -11.35 -13.04
C VAL A 16 40.37 -12.22 -12.64
N GLY A 17 40.18 -13.04 -11.61
CA GLY A 17 41.10 -14.10 -11.21
C GLY A 17 40.99 -15.31 -12.13
N LYS A 18 42.15 -15.86 -12.51
CA LYS A 18 42.40 -16.93 -13.47
C LYS A 18 41.58 -18.20 -13.19
N ALA A 19 40.87 -18.70 -14.21
CA ALA A 19 40.46 -20.10 -14.31
C ALA A 19 41.18 -20.74 -15.49
N HIS A 20 41.85 -21.85 -15.22
CA HIS A 20 42.57 -22.66 -16.19
C HIS A 20 41.63 -23.23 -17.26
N ALA A 21 42.16 -23.30 -18.48
CA ALA A 21 41.58 -23.93 -19.65
C ALA A 21 41.09 -25.36 -19.37
N TRP A 22 40.12 -25.83 -20.16
CA TRP A 22 40.16 -27.08 -20.92
C TRP A 22 38.95 -27.08 -21.89
N LYS A 23 39.23 -27.13 -23.19
CA LYS A 23 38.33 -27.58 -24.28
C LYS A 23 38.95 -28.89 -24.78
N PRO A 24 38.16 -29.91 -25.19
CA PRO A 24 37.64 -29.93 -26.58
C PRO A 24 36.27 -30.68 -26.71
N SER A 25 35.33 -30.27 -27.59
CA SER A 25 35.08 -30.72 -28.99
C SER A 25 34.03 -31.85 -29.19
N VAL A 26 33.01 -31.56 -30.02
CA VAL A 26 32.33 -32.44 -31.03
C VAL A 26 31.23 -33.46 -30.60
N GLY A 27 30.13 -33.49 -31.37
CA GLY A 27 29.30 -34.70 -31.65
C GLY A 27 27.87 -34.69 -31.06
N VAL A 28 26.81 -34.36 -31.82
CA VAL A 28 25.94 -35.25 -32.64
C VAL A 28 24.84 -36.03 -31.87
N LEU A 29 23.58 -35.75 -32.27
CA LEU A 29 22.33 -36.54 -32.29
C LEU A 29 22.17 -37.80 -31.38
N ALA A 30 21.04 -37.88 -30.66
CA ALA A 30 20.12 -39.04 -30.75
C ALA A 30 18.75 -38.76 -30.08
N ARG A 31 17.68 -39.12 -30.82
CA ARG A 31 16.30 -39.35 -30.36
C ARG A 31 16.19 -40.68 -29.61
N SER A 32 15.10 -40.85 -28.82
CA SER A 32 14.21 -42.05 -28.71
C SER A 32 13.66 -42.13 -27.28
N SER A 33 12.42 -41.75 -26.99
CA SER A 33 11.16 -42.52 -27.07
C SER A 33 11.14 -43.86 -26.32
N THR A 34 10.34 -43.91 -25.24
CA THR A 34 9.50 -45.05 -24.77
C THR A 34 8.67 -44.54 -23.59
N ILE A 35 7.37 -44.25 -23.71
CA ILE A 35 6.21 -45.17 -23.62
C ILE A 35 6.37 -46.21 -22.51
N LEU A 36 5.59 -46.08 -21.42
CA LEU A 36 4.75 -47.17 -20.89
C LEU A 36 3.70 -46.65 -19.91
N ARG A 37 2.46 -46.98 -20.26
CA ARG A 37 1.19 -46.76 -19.57
C ARG A 37 0.95 -47.94 -18.63
N LYS A 38 0.45 -47.74 -17.40
CA LYS A 38 -0.48 -48.70 -16.75
C LYS A 38 -1.14 -48.11 -15.51
N ASP A 39 -2.46 -48.06 -15.58
CA ASP A 39 -3.39 -47.80 -14.50
C ASP A 39 -3.69 -49.06 -13.65
N TYR A 40 -4.24 -48.79 -12.46
CA TYR A 40 -5.16 -49.55 -11.61
C TYR A 40 -4.70 -50.23 -10.31
N SER A 41 -5.48 -49.89 -9.28
CA SER A 41 -5.95 -50.66 -8.10
C SER A 41 -5.31 -50.41 -6.72
N ASP A 42 -6.08 -49.64 -5.93
CA ASP A 42 -6.67 -49.95 -4.62
C ASP A 42 -5.85 -50.41 -3.39
N ASN A 43 -6.10 -49.64 -2.32
CA ASN A 43 -6.29 -50.01 -0.91
C ASN A 43 -5.12 -49.99 0.12
N LEU A 44 -5.38 -49.14 1.12
CA LEU A 44 -5.26 -49.36 2.58
C LEU A 44 -3.93 -49.14 3.33
N VAL A 45 -4.06 -48.27 4.36
CA VAL A 45 -3.41 -48.20 5.68
C VAL A 45 -1.90 -48.00 5.77
N ILE A 46 -1.51 -46.77 6.13
CA ILE A 46 -0.20 -46.46 6.72
C ILE A 46 -0.34 -46.46 8.25
N ARG A 47 0.27 -47.44 8.92
CA ARG A 47 0.78 -47.34 10.30
C ARG A 47 2.30 -47.21 10.21
N ALA A 48 2.85 -46.07 10.60
CA ALA A 48 4.30 -45.90 10.76
C ALA A 48 4.68 -46.07 12.23
N ALA A 49 5.59 -47.00 12.49
CA ALA A 49 6.22 -47.27 13.76
C ALA A 49 7.30 -46.24 14.10
N HIS A 50 7.68 -46.23 15.37
CA HIS A 50 8.45 -45.24 16.12
C HIS A 50 9.95 -45.61 16.24
N TYR A 51 10.80 -44.57 16.41
CA TYR A 51 12.16 -44.54 17.03
C TYR A 51 13.32 -45.27 16.32
N ALA A 52 14.60 -44.88 16.33
CA ALA A 52 15.47 -43.86 16.96
C ALA A 52 16.76 -43.74 16.05
N GLY A 53 17.74 -42.84 16.16
CA GLY A 53 18.11 -41.80 17.12
C GLY A 53 19.45 -41.14 16.72
N TRP A 54 19.76 -40.01 17.40
CA TRP A 54 21.07 -39.43 17.74
C TRP A 54 22.19 -39.30 16.71
N VAL A 55 22.62 -38.06 16.39
CA VAL A 55 24.04 -37.60 16.48
C VAL A 55 24.10 -36.06 16.73
N ARG A 56 25.01 -35.67 17.64
CA ARG A 56 25.43 -34.33 18.09
C ARG A 56 25.80 -33.33 16.98
N ASN A 57 25.56 -32.05 17.29
CA ASN A 57 26.15 -30.89 16.61
C ASN A 57 27.56 -30.58 17.18
N PRO A 58 28.54 -30.19 16.34
CA PRO A 58 29.19 -28.92 16.61
C PRO A 58 29.50 -28.11 15.32
N GLY A 59 29.29 -26.80 15.39
CA GLY A 59 30.00 -25.83 14.53
C GLY A 59 29.18 -25.22 13.40
N ASN A 60 28.86 -23.93 13.59
CA ASN A 60 28.46 -22.93 12.60
C ASN A 60 28.82 -23.23 11.14
N VAL A 61 27.82 -23.33 10.26
CA VAL A 61 27.75 -22.61 8.98
C VAL A 61 26.27 -22.40 8.64
N GLY A 62 25.85 -21.14 8.51
CA GLY A 62 24.57 -20.80 7.90
C GLY A 62 24.61 -21.06 6.40
N ALA A 63 23.60 -21.76 5.89
CA ALA A 63 23.27 -21.81 4.48
C ALA A 63 21.74 -21.72 4.31
N PHE A 64 21.34 -20.83 3.39
CA PHE A 64 20.00 -20.64 2.83
C PHE A 64 19.49 -21.93 2.09
N PRO A 65 18.41 -21.85 1.30
CA PRO A 65 16.98 -21.77 1.65
C PRO A 65 16.22 -22.97 1.05
N HIS A 66 14.96 -23.22 1.42
CA HIS A 66 14.00 -23.76 0.43
C HIS A 66 12.55 -23.55 0.88
N SER A 67 11.77 -23.22 -0.14
CA SER A 67 10.39 -22.79 -0.14
C SER A 67 9.41 -23.98 -0.14
N VAL A 68 8.19 -23.67 0.33
CA VAL A 68 6.91 -24.32 0.00
C VAL A 68 6.62 -25.67 0.66
N LEU A 69 5.60 -25.70 1.53
CA LEU A 69 4.40 -26.54 1.37
C LEU A 69 3.30 -26.19 2.40
N ARG A 70 2.08 -26.01 1.88
CA ARG A 70 0.80 -25.83 2.60
C ARG A 70 0.63 -26.86 3.74
N LYS A 71 0.01 -26.44 4.86
CA LYS A 71 -1.15 -27.13 5.45
C LYS A 71 -1.80 -26.35 6.61
N SER A 72 -3.11 -26.41 6.57
CA SER A 72 -4.12 -25.97 7.55
C SER A 72 -3.95 -26.66 8.90
N TYR A 73 -4.04 -25.92 10.01
CA TYR A 73 -4.09 -26.51 11.36
C TYR A 73 -5.46 -26.37 12.00
N ARG A 74 -6.11 -27.51 12.22
CA ARG A 74 -7.07 -27.74 13.30
C ARG A 74 -6.28 -27.84 14.60
N LEU A 75 -6.57 -26.98 15.58
CA LEU A 75 -6.02 -27.10 16.92
C LEU A 75 -6.68 -28.29 17.64
N ARG A 76 -5.88 -29.31 17.98
CA ARG A 76 -6.19 -30.30 19.01
C ARG A 76 -4.97 -30.35 19.93
N SER A 77 -5.10 -29.80 21.13
CA SER A 77 -4.06 -29.87 22.17
C SER A 77 -4.05 -31.27 22.80
N SER A 78 -2.86 -31.86 22.92
CA SER A 78 -2.59 -33.15 23.57
C SER A 78 -1.98 -33.01 24.96
N SER A 79 -2.07 -31.85 25.59
CA SER A 79 -1.72 -31.66 27.01
C SER A 79 -2.89 -31.03 27.73
N GLY A 80 -3.53 -31.83 28.59
CA GLY A 80 -4.62 -31.37 29.45
C GLY A 80 -4.06 -30.39 30.47
N ASN A 81 -4.15 -29.09 30.18
CA ASN A 81 -4.35 -28.01 31.13
C ASN A 81 -4.75 -26.75 30.36
N TRP A 82 -5.94 -26.23 30.67
CA TRP A 82 -6.47 -25.01 30.07
C TRP A 82 -6.07 -23.80 30.92
N PRO A 83 -5.58 -22.71 30.34
CA PRO A 83 -5.27 -21.49 31.07
C PRO A 83 -6.58 -20.71 31.26
N SER A 84 -6.89 -20.37 32.51
CA SER A 84 -8.10 -19.65 32.99
C SER A 84 -9.36 -20.48 33.31
N ILE A 85 -9.92 -20.20 34.50
CA ILE A 85 -11.17 -20.75 35.04
C ILE A 85 -12.40 -20.24 34.26
N GLU A 86 -12.33 -19.03 33.71
CA GLU A 86 -13.33 -18.41 32.84
C GLU A 86 -13.59 -19.23 31.57
N PHE A 87 -12.52 -19.74 30.93
CA PHE A 87 -12.62 -20.57 29.73
C PHE A 87 -13.23 -21.95 30.01
N ARG A 88 -13.00 -22.51 31.21
CA ARG A 88 -13.66 -23.76 31.67
C ARG A 88 -15.17 -23.57 31.84
N LYS A 89 -15.62 -22.45 32.39
CA LYS A 89 -17.06 -22.16 32.57
C LYS A 89 -17.77 -21.99 31.24
N HIS A 90 -17.15 -21.29 30.28
CA HIS A 90 -17.71 -21.08 28.94
C HIS A 90 -17.76 -22.38 28.12
N ALA A 91 -16.73 -23.22 28.20
CA ALA A 91 -16.70 -24.53 27.53
C ALA A 91 -17.69 -25.53 28.15
N GLN A 92 -17.90 -25.50 29.48
CA GLN A 92 -18.91 -26.34 30.15
C GLN A 92 -20.34 -25.94 29.77
N GLN A 93 -20.66 -24.64 29.67
CA GLN A 93 -21.97 -24.17 29.22
C GLN A 93 -22.29 -24.58 27.76
N LEU A 94 -21.27 -24.61 26.88
CA LEU A 94 -21.40 -25.11 25.51
C LEU A 94 -21.57 -26.64 25.44
N SER A 95 -20.99 -27.40 26.38
CA SER A 95 -21.14 -28.85 26.44
C SER A 95 -22.51 -29.30 26.97
N ILE A 96 -23.12 -28.52 27.86
CA ILE A 96 -24.44 -28.81 28.47
C ILE A 96 -25.56 -28.58 27.46
N ARG A 97 -25.45 -27.56 26.58
CA ARG A 97 -26.41 -27.32 25.49
C ARG A 97 -26.33 -28.33 24.34
N ARG A 98 -25.24 -29.10 24.20
CA ARG A 98 -25.10 -30.16 23.19
C ARG A 98 -25.69 -31.51 23.61
N ARG A 99 -26.04 -31.70 24.88
CA ARG A 99 -26.67 -32.93 25.40
C ARG A 99 -28.19 -32.87 25.50
N GLN A 100 -28.81 -31.71 25.31
CA GLN A 100 -30.26 -31.52 25.29
C GLN A 100 -30.75 -31.14 23.89
N GLY A 101 -30.66 -32.09 22.95
CA GLY A 101 -31.15 -31.95 21.58
C GLY A 101 -31.44 -33.32 21.00
N THR A 102 -32.65 -33.78 21.22
CA THR A 102 -33.20 -35.06 20.75
C THR A 102 -33.30 -35.14 19.23
N LYS A 103 -33.04 -36.36 18.74
CA LYS A 103 -33.12 -36.93 17.38
C LYS A 103 -33.98 -36.19 16.33
N GLY A 104 -33.38 -35.97 15.16
CA GLY A 104 -34.05 -36.08 13.85
C GLY A 104 -34.30 -34.78 13.09
N THR A 105 -33.34 -34.35 12.25
CA THR A 105 -33.44 -33.66 10.93
C THR A 105 -32.11 -32.95 10.59
N PRO A 106 -31.73 -32.80 9.30
CA PRO A 106 -30.41 -32.28 8.90
C PRO A 106 -30.32 -30.75 9.06
N PRO A 107 -29.16 -30.18 9.43
CA PRO A 107 -29.07 -28.76 9.74
C PRO A 107 -28.83 -27.89 8.49
N GLN A 108 -29.71 -26.90 8.29
CA GLN A 108 -29.40 -25.70 7.52
C GLN A 108 -28.29 -24.89 8.22
N LYS A 109 -27.31 -24.41 7.45
CA LYS A 109 -26.26 -23.50 7.95
C LYS A 109 -26.86 -22.10 8.15
N LYS A 110 -27.09 -21.70 9.40
CA LYS A 110 -27.19 -20.28 9.79
C LYS A 110 -25.90 -19.90 10.52
N THR A 111 -25.14 -18.98 9.93
CA THR A 111 -23.90 -18.43 10.51
C THR A 111 -24.27 -17.33 11.51
N LEU A 112 -23.91 -17.51 12.78
CA LEU A 112 -24.03 -16.50 13.83
C LEU A 112 -22.72 -15.70 13.88
N THR A 113 -22.78 -14.42 13.55
CA THR A 113 -21.68 -13.47 13.62
C THR A 113 -21.53 -12.99 15.07
N VAL A 114 -20.37 -13.23 15.70
CA VAL A 114 -20.01 -12.62 16.98
C VAL A 114 -18.95 -11.56 16.69
N VAL A 115 -19.31 -10.30 16.97
CA VAL A 115 -18.44 -9.13 16.90
C VAL A 115 -17.66 -9.05 18.21
N CYS A 116 -16.33 -9.11 18.16
CA CYS A 116 -15.47 -8.85 19.32
C CYS A 116 -14.67 -7.57 19.08
N ASN A 117 -15.06 -6.49 19.76
CA ASN A 117 -14.26 -5.27 19.86
C ASN A 117 -13.18 -5.48 20.94
N TRP A 118 -11.92 -5.26 20.58
CA TRP A 118 -10.80 -5.19 21.52
C TRP A 118 -10.46 -3.72 21.77
N THR A 119 -10.41 -3.35 23.03
CA THR A 119 -9.88 -2.06 23.52
C THR A 119 -8.87 -2.39 24.61
N GLU A 120 -7.60 -2.06 24.34
CA GLU A 120 -6.49 -2.21 25.29
C GLU A 120 -6.52 -1.05 26.29
N GLY A 121 -6.46 -1.38 27.58
CA GLY A 121 -6.23 -0.46 28.70
C GLY A 121 -5.17 -1.06 29.63
N PRO A 122 -4.40 -0.24 30.37
CA PRO A 122 -3.06 -0.57 30.84
C PRO A 122 -3.03 -1.44 32.11
N GLU A 123 -1.91 -2.14 32.27
CA GLU A 123 -1.51 -3.00 33.39
C GLU A 123 -1.57 -2.28 34.75
N SER A 124 -2.06 -3.00 35.77
CA SER A 124 -1.96 -2.62 37.19
C SER A 124 -1.26 -3.73 37.96
N ASP A 125 -0.22 -3.35 38.71
CA ASP A 125 0.60 -4.19 39.58
C ASP A 125 -0.19 -4.94 40.68
N ASP A 126 0.23 -6.17 40.93
CA ASP A 126 -0.17 -7.03 42.05
C ASP A 126 0.46 -6.57 43.39
N SER A 127 -0.31 -6.60 44.47
CA SER A 127 0.15 -7.08 45.79
C SER A 127 -0.99 -7.22 46.80
N ASP A 128 -1.32 -8.49 47.09
CA ASP A 128 -1.65 -9.13 48.37
C ASP A 128 -2.16 -8.30 49.56
N PHE A 129 -3.31 -8.67 50.15
CA PHE A 129 -3.41 -9.52 51.35
C PHE A 129 -4.86 -9.71 51.83
N GLU A 130 -5.11 -10.85 52.47
CA GLU A 130 -6.37 -11.46 52.90
C GLU A 130 -7.22 -10.64 53.91
N THR A 131 -8.56 -10.80 53.89
CA THR A 131 -9.36 -11.59 54.86
C THR A 131 -10.87 -11.32 54.79
N HIS A 132 -11.65 -12.38 54.97
CA HIS A 132 -13.11 -12.42 55.03
C HIS A 132 -13.69 -11.65 56.23
N THR A 133 -14.86 -11.00 56.07
CA THR A 133 -16.03 -11.22 56.96
C THR A 133 -17.33 -10.59 56.45
N ILE A 134 -18.42 -11.19 56.92
CA ILE A 134 -19.84 -11.09 56.52
C ILE A 134 -20.52 -9.88 57.15
N GLY A 135 -21.44 -9.21 56.44
CA GLY A 135 -22.41 -8.29 57.06
C GLY A 135 -23.28 -7.50 56.07
N LYS A 136 -24.59 -7.70 56.14
CA LYS A 136 -25.66 -7.04 55.35
C LYS A 136 -26.02 -5.63 55.94
N PRO A 137 -26.94 -4.86 55.33
CA PRO A 137 -26.80 -3.43 55.09
C PRO A 137 -27.49 -2.54 56.15
N SER A 138 -27.09 -1.27 56.23
CA SER A 138 -27.93 -0.22 56.80
C SER A 138 -27.55 1.17 56.32
N SER A 139 -28.59 1.96 56.17
CA SER A 139 -28.76 3.27 55.55
C SER A 139 -28.24 4.49 56.33
N LEU A 140 -28.12 5.59 55.57
CA LEU A 140 -28.40 7.00 55.91
C LEU A 140 -27.29 7.91 56.51
N ASN A 141 -27.36 9.15 56.00
CA ASN A 141 -26.70 10.41 56.36
C ASN A 141 -25.28 10.62 55.78
N GLY A 142 -24.97 11.65 55.00
CA GLY A 142 -25.65 12.93 54.80
C GLY A 142 -24.73 14.06 55.27
N GLY A 143 -24.14 14.79 54.31
CA GLY A 143 -23.76 16.19 54.49
C GLY A 143 -22.31 16.51 54.87
N GLN A 144 -21.72 17.39 54.06
CA GLN A 144 -20.62 18.31 54.37
C GLN A 144 -19.18 17.76 54.40
N ARG A 145 -18.58 17.68 53.20
CA ARG A 145 -17.18 18.10 52.95
C ARG A 145 -16.90 18.11 51.44
N GLN A 146 -17.40 19.13 50.75
CA GLN A 146 -16.99 19.43 49.37
C GLN A 146 -17.03 20.95 49.17
N THR A 147 -16.00 21.66 49.63
CA THR A 147 -15.87 23.08 49.27
C THR A 147 -14.46 23.64 49.21
N GLU A 148 -13.40 22.82 49.12
CA GLU A 148 -12.02 23.38 49.02
C GLU A 148 -11.11 22.78 47.93
N GLU A 149 -11.51 21.76 47.16
CA GLU A 149 -10.62 21.16 46.14
C GLU A 149 -10.76 21.67 44.69
N ASN A 150 -11.70 22.57 44.39
CA ASN A 150 -12.03 22.92 42.99
C ASN A 150 -11.29 24.12 42.38
N ARG A 151 -10.23 24.64 42.99
CA ARG A 151 -9.58 25.88 42.50
C ARG A 151 -8.28 25.68 41.71
N THR A 152 -7.72 24.47 41.68
CA THR A 152 -6.49 24.17 40.94
C THR A 152 -6.70 23.27 39.70
N SER A 153 -7.93 22.82 39.46
CA SER A 153 -8.28 21.92 38.33
C SER A 153 -8.88 22.63 37.12
N PHE A 154 -8.98 23.96 37.08
CA PHE A 154 -9.75 24.64 36.01
C PHE A 154 -8.95 24.95 34.73
N TRP A 155 -7.61 25.02 34.79
CA TRP A 155 -6.78 25.44 33.65
C TRP A 155 -6.16 24.28 32.85
N THR A 156 -5.85 23.15 33.48
CA THR A 156 -5.21 21.99 32.83
C THR A 156 -6.14 21.28 31.85
N TRP A 157 -7.46 21.35 32.06
CA TRP A 157 -8.46 20.77 31.17
C TRP A 157 -8.64 21.52 29.84
N ASN A 158 -8.09 22.73 29.67
CA ASN A 158 -8.32 23.55 28.46
C ASN A 158 -7.25 23.39 27.38
N ILE A 159 -5.96 23.30 27.71
CA ILE A 159 -4.88 23.31 26.71
C ILE A 159 -4.72 21.93 26.07
N LEU A 160 -4.63 20.87 26.87
CA LEU A 160 -4.49 19.50 26.35
C LEU A 160 -5.72 19.08 25.55
N ALA A 161 -6.92 19.45 26.02
CA ALA A 161 -8.17 19.21 25.27
C ALA A 161 -8.22 20.00 23.96
N LEU A 162 -7.72 21.24 23.93
CA LEU A 162 -7.63 22.04 22.71
C LEU A 162 -6.64 21.42 21.70
N ILE A 163 -5.46 20.97 22.17
CA ILE A 163 -4.47 20.29 21.32
C ILE A 163 -5.06 18.99 20.75
N ASN A 164 -5.71 18.18 21.59
CA ASN A 164 -6.35 16.94 21.15
C ASN A 164 -7.48 17.20 20.15
N ARG A 165 -8.28 18.25 20.36
CA ARG A 165 -9.33 18.66 19.43
C ARG A 165 -8.76 19.16 18.10
N ALA A 166 -7.68 19.94 18.15
CA ALA A 166 -6.97 20.41 16.96
C ALA A 166 -6.35 19.23 16.19
N ALA A 167 -5.80 18.24 16.89
CA ALA A 167 -5.29 17.01 16.29
C ALA A 167 -6.40 16.21 15.61
N ALA A 168 -7.51 15.95 16.31
CA ALA A 168 -8.65 15.25 15.74
C ALA A 168 -9.21 15.97 14.50
N TYR A 169 -9.33 17.29 14.54
CA TYR A 169 -9.75 18.09 13.38
C TYR A 169 -8.75 17.98 12.23
N ALA A 170 -7.45 18.07 12.51
CA ALA A 170 -6.42 17.95 11.48
C ALA A 170 -6.45 16.56 10.82
N ASP A 171 -6.59 15.50 11.60
CA ASP A 171 -6.66 14.13 11.11
C ASP A 171 -7.92 13.87 10.28
N GLU A 172 -9.07 14.41 10.70
CA GLU A 172 -10.30 14.36 9.91
C GLU A 172 -10.13 15.04 8.54
N GLN A 173 -9.53 16.23 8.50
CA GLN A 173 -9.26 16.94 7.25
C GLN A 173 -8.25 16.21 6.35
N LYS A 174 -7.25 15.53 6.95
CA LYS A 174 -6.34 14.66 6.20
C LYS A 174 -7.10 13.55 5.49
N GLU A 175 -7.97 12.87 6.22
CA GLU A 175 -8.75 11.73 5.76
C GLU A 175 -9.77 12.10 4.67
N ILE A 176 -10.54 13.18 4.87
CA ILE A 176 -11.44 13.73 3.83
C ILE A 176 -10.66 14.00 2.55
N GLY A 177 -9.49 14.57 2.72
CA GLY A 177 -8.63 14.86 1.61
C GLY A 177 -8.13 13.60 0.89
N MET A 178 -7.79 12.52 1.59
CA MET A 178 -7.33 11.27 0.97
C MET A 178 -8.44 10.62 0.14
N LYS A 179 -9.69 10.78 0.56
CA LYS A 179 -10.87 10.32 -0.18
C LYS A 179 -11.21 11.17 -1.42
N THR A 180 -10.61 12.35 -1.56
CA THR A 180 -10.92 13.26 -2.67
C THR A 180 -10.26 12.77 -3.98
N ARG A 181 -11.08 12.27 -4.90
CA ARG A 181 -10.66 11.75 -6.22
C ARG A 181 -10.04 12.87 -7.08
N ARG A 182 -8.85 12.62 -7.64
CA ARG A 182 -8.09 13.63 -8.41
C ARG A 182 -8.35 13.54 -9.92
N ALA A 183 -8.36 14.68 -10.59
CA ALA A 183 -8.42 14.79 -12.04
C ALA A 183 -7.01 14.81 -12.68
N PHE A 184 -6.94 14.48 -13.98
CA PHE A 184 -5.70 14.61 -14.75
C PHE A 184 -5.25 16.05 -14.90
N TYR A 185 -3.93 16.20 -14.98
CA TYR A 185 -3.29 17.47 -15.27
C TYR A 185 -3.44 17.84 -16.75
N LYS A 186 -4.17 18.92 -17.05
CA LYS A 186 -4.44 19.39 -18.41
C LYS A 186 -3.31 20.31 -18.91
N SER A 187 -3.28 20.56 -20.22
CA SER A 187 -2.32 21.50 -20.83
C SER A 187 -2.42 22.91 -20.23
N GLN A 188 -3.63 23.38 -19.95
CA GLN A 188 -3.84 24.68 -19.27
C GLN A 188 -3.25 24.69 -17.86
N ASP A 189 -3.35 23.59 -17.12
CA ASP A 189 -2.75 23.46 -15.80
C ASP A 189 -1.22 23.55 -15.88
N TRP A 190 -0.60 23.05 -16.96
CA TRP A 190 0.84 23.21 -17.21
C TRP A 190 1.24 24.65 -17.52
N VAL A 191 0.39 25.39 -18.21
CA VAL A 191 0.60 26.83 -18.42
C VAL A 191 0.50 27.57 -17.09
N GLN A 192 -0.51 27.27 -16.28
CA GLN A 192 -0.66 27.83 -14.94
C GLN A 192 0.51 27.47 -14.01
N HIS A 193 1.04 26.25 -14.12
CA HIS A 193 2.21 25.78 -13.36
C HIS A 193 3.49 26.53 -13.70
N ARG A 194 3.69 26.87 -14.98
CA ARG A 194 4.90 27.58 -15.44
C ARG A 194 4.83 29.09 -15.19
N SER A 195 3.67 29.61 -14.81
CA SER A 195 3.49 31.05 -14.53
C SER A 195 4.39 31.52 -13.38
N SER A 196 5.05 32.66 -13.54
CA SER A 196 5.83 33.29 -12.46
C SER A 196 4.98 33.66 -11.24
N LYS A 197 3.67 33.96 -11.46
CA LYS A 197 2.69 34.21 -10.39
C LYS A 197 2.40 32.98 -9.52
N ARG A 198 2.92 31.80 -9.89
CA ARG A 198 2.78 30.55 -9.14
C ARG A 198 3.23 30.71 -7.69
N HIS A 199 4.36 31.38 -7.43
CA HIS A 199 4.92 31.50 -6.09
C HIS A 199 3.98 32.25 -5.14
N ALA A 200 3.43 33.39 -5.58
CA ALA A 200 2.44 34.15 -4.81
C ALA A 200 1.14 33.35 -4.59
N ARG A 201 0.65 32.66 -5.63
CA ARG A 201 -0.54 31.82 -5.51
C ARG A 201 -0.33 30.68 -4.51
N HIS A 202 0.79 29.97 -4.61
CA HIS A 202 1.11 28.89 -3.69
C HIS A 202 1.24 29.42 -2.27
N PHE A 203 1.99 30.50 -2.05
CA PHE A 203 2.13 31.12 -0.74
C PHE A 203 0.76 31.45 -0.10
N LEU A 204 -0.13 32.11 -0.86
CA LEU A 204 -1.46 32.45 -0.36
C LEU A 204 -2.33 31.20 -0.13
N SER A 205 -2.26 30.20 -1.02
CA SER A 205 -3.02 28.95 -0.87
C SER A 205 -2.44 28.00 0.19
N SER A 206 -1.18 28.18 0.60
CA SER A 206 -0.51 27.31 1.58
C SER A 206 -1.25 27.30 2.90
N PHE A 207 -1.84 28.42 3.32
CA PHE A 207 -2.61 28.51 4.56
C PHE A 207 -3.89 27.66 4.57
N SER A 208 -4.39 27.25 3.40
CA SER A 208 -5.56 26.37 3.25
C SER A 208 -5.20 24.95 2.84
N SER A 209 -3.90 24.64 2.71
CA SER A 209 -3.46 23.30 2.32
C SER A 209 -3.66 22.29 3.45
N ARG A 210 -4.03 21.06 3.08
CA ARG A 210 -4.08 19.90 3.99
C ARG A 210 -2.79 19.74 4.79
N VAL A 211 -1.65 19.92 4.13
CA VAL A 211 -0.33 19.82 4.76
C VAL A 211 -0.20 20.85 5.86
N THR A 212 -0.71 22.07 5.69
CA THR A 212 -0.61 23.10 6.73
C THR A 212 -1.53 22.82 7.91
N ILE A 213 -2.75 22.33 7.64
CA ILE A 213 -3.69 21.93 8.70
C ILE A 213 -3.11 20.78 9.54
N ALA A 214 -2.45 19.82 8.88
CA ALA A 214 -1.73 18.72 9.52
C ALA A 214 -0.66 19.16 10.52
N LEU A 215 -0.04 20.30 10.27
CA LEU A 215 1.07 20.82 11.08
C LEU A 215 0.60 21.57 12.32
N ILE A 216 -0.68 21.94 12.41
CA ILE A 216 -1.21 22.74 13.52
C ILE A 216 -0.89 22.06 14.87
N PRO A 217 -1.19 20.78 15.12
CA PRO A 217 -0.89 20.16 16.42
C PRO A 217 0.60 20.12 16.81
N PRO A 218 1.53 19.61 15.97
CA PRO A 218 2.95 19.55 16.36
C PRO A 218 3.58 20.93 16.44
N VAL A 219 3.27 21.85 15.52
CA VAL A 219 3.84 23.21 15.52
C VAL A 219 3.35 23.99 16.72
N THR A 220 2.06 23.95 17.04
CA THR A 220 1.52 24.65 18.23
C THR A 220 2.09 24.09 19.54
N SER A 221 2.31 22.77 19.62
CA SER A 221 2.91 22.15 20.80
C SER A 221 4.35 22.60 21.02
N VAL A 222 5.16 22.60 19.95
CA VAL A 222 6.56 23.04 20.01
C VAL A 222 6.66 24.54 20.30
N THR A 223 5.83 25.39 19.68
CA THR A 223 5.86 26.83 19.94
C THR A 223 5.36 27.18 21.33
N LEU A 224 4.38 26.44 21.86
CA LEU A 224 3.96 26.59 23.25
C LEU A 224 5.12 26.29 24.20
N ILE A 225 5.87 25.22 23.96
CA ILE A 225 7.05 24.86 24.76
C ILE A 225 8.14 25.92 24.63
N ALA A 226 8.40 26.43 23.43
CA ALA A 226 9.33 27.54 23.23
C ALA A 226 8.89 28.81 23.99
N THR A 227 7.58 29.09 24.03
CA THR A 227 7.02 30.20 24.79
C THR A 227 7.21 30.00 26.29
N ILE A 228 6.96 28.79 26.81
CA ILE A 228 7.17 28.45 28.22
C ILE A 228 8.64 28.65 28.59
N ILE A 229 9.58 28.18 27.77
CA ILE A 229 11.02 28.32 28.00
C ILE A 229 11.44 29.80 27.96
N ALA A 230 10.94 30.57 26.99
CA ALA A 230 11.23 32.00 26.89
C ALA A 230 10.71 32.79 28.11
N VAL A 231 9.48 32.50 28.56
CA VAL A 231 8.90 33.09 29.77
C VAL A 231 9.72 32.70 31.01
N TYR A 232 10.10 31.43 31.12
CA TYR A 232 10.91 30.94 32.24
C TYR A 232 12.26 31.66 32.29
N ASN A 233 13.01 31.70 31.18
CA ASN A 233 14.33 32.35 31.14
C ASN A 233 14.21 33.86 31.42
N SER A 234 13.20 34.52 30.86
CA SER A 234 12.96 35.94 31.15
C SER A 234 12.61 36.18 32.63
N ALA A 235 11.89 35.27 33.28
CA ALA A 235 11.59 35.38 34.71
C ALA A 235 12.84 35.17 35.59
N VAL A 236 13.74 34.27 35.19
CA VAL A 236 15.05 34.07 35.86
C VAL A 236 15.92 35.32 35.72
N GLU A 237 16.04 35.89 34.52
CA GLU A 237 16.84 37.09 34.25
C GLU A 237 16.34 38.32 35.00
N ASN A 238 15.02 38.47 35.15
CA ASN A 238 14.42 39.57 35.91
C ASN A 238 14.41 39.34 37.44
N HIS A 239 15.09 38.31 37.94
CA HIS A 239 15.11 37.93 39.36
C HIS A 239 13.72 37.73 39.98
N LEU A 240 12.72 37.36 39.17
CA LEU A 240 11.34 37.09 39.62
C LEU A 240 11.23 35.69 40.25
N LEU A 241 12.16 34.80 39.92
CA LEU A 241 12.22 33.44 40.43
C LEU A 241 13.28 33.30 41.54
N PRO A 242 13.11 32.32 42.46
CA PRO A 242 14.09 32.09 43.51
C PRO A 242 15.48 31.73 42.94
N PRO A 243 16.57 32.02 43.67
CA PRO A 243 17.95 31.85 43.20
C PRO A 243 18.38 30.40 42.93
N PHE A 244 17.56 29.40 43.25
CA PHE A 244 17.82 28.01 42.86
C PHE A 244 17.48 27.74 41.39
N CYS A 245 16.68 28.61 40.74
CA CYS A 245 16.34 28.48 39.33
C CYS A 245 17.53 28.93 38.48
N PHE A 246 18.07 28.01 37.68
CA PHE A 246 19.14 28.30 36.73
C PHE A 246 18.56 28.69 35.36
N LEU A 247 19.31 29.49 34.62
CA LEU A 247 19.00 29.87 33.24
C LEU A 247 19.06 28.63 32.35
N LEU A 248 18.00 28.35 31.58
CA LEU A 248 18.00 27.25 30.61
C LEU A 248 18.67 27.73 29.33
N HIS A 249 19.97 27.53 29.22
CA HIS A 249 20.73 27.77 28.00
C HIS A 249 21.76 26.66 27.78
N THR A 250 22.14 26.43 26.52
CA THR A 250 23.14 25.42 26.16
C THR A 250 23.91 25.82 24.91
N SER A 251 25.11 25.27 24.73
CA SER A 251 25.92 25.49 23.52
C SER A 251 25.18 25.07 22.25
N SER A 252 25.34 25.84 21.17
CA SER A 252 24.80 25.55 19.83
C SER A 252 25.59 24.50 19.04
N LEU A 253 26.78 24.10 19.51
CA LEU A 253 27.65 23.14 18.83
C LEU A 253 26.96 21.78 18.53
N PRO A 254 26.23 21.15 19.46
CA PRO A 254 25.54 19.88 19.18
C PRO A 254 24.48 20.01 18.08
N TYR A 255 23.84 21.18 17.98
CA TYR A 255 22.84 21.46 16.95
C TYR A 255 23.48 21.64 15.57
N GLN A 256 24.60 22.34 15.50
CA GLN A 256 25.36 22.49 14.26
C GLN A 256 25.82 21.12 13.71
N LEU A 257 26.25 20.21 14.60
CA LEU A 257 26.67 18.85 14.22
C LEU A 257 25.50 17.95 13.81
N THR A 258 24.35 18.05 14.48
CA THR A 258 23.20 17.15 14.25
C THR A 258 22.23 17.66 13.19
N ALA A 259 22.24 18.96 12.84
CA ALA A 259 21.34 19.53 11.84
C ALA A 259 21.49 18.89 10.46
N SER A 260 22.73 18.64 10.02
CA SER A 260 23.00 17.97 8.74
C SER A 260 22.50 16.53 8.73
N ALA A 261 22.66 15.81 9.84
CA ALA A 261 22.16 14.45 10.01
C ALA A 261 20.61 14.41 9.99
N LEU A 262 19.94 15.34 10.68
CA LEU A 262 18.48 15.45 10.66
C LEU A 262 17.95 15.76 9.26
N ALA A 263 18.56 16.72 8.56
CA ALA A 263 18.20 17.06 7.19
C ALA A 263 18.34 15.85 6.26
N LEU A 264 19.43 15.10 6.38
CA LEU A 264 19.68 13.90 5.58
C LEU A 264 18.66 12.79 5.87
N LEU A 265 18.28 12.58 7.14
CA LEU A 265 17.24 11.63 7.53
C LEU A 265 15.88 11.98 6.91
N LEU A 266 15.52 13.27 6.87
CA LEU A 266 14.30 13.73 6.23
C LEU A 266 14.33 13.52 4.71
N VAL A 267 15.43 13.87 4.05
CA VAL A 267 15.59 13.70 2.60
C VAL A 267 15.47 12.23 2.21
N PHE A 268 16.19 11.33 2.88
CA PHE A 268 16.12 9.89 2.60
C PHE A 268 14.71 9.31 2.85
N ARG A 269 13.98 9.80 3.86
CA ARG A 269 12.57 9.46 4.07
C ARG A 269 11.69 9.89 2.91
N THR A 270 11.83 11.14 2.47
CA THR A 270 11.03 11.66 1.35
C THR A 270 11.35 10.95 0.04
N GLU A 271 12.62 10.59 -0.19
CA GLU A 271 13.06 9.84 -1.38
C GLU A 271 12.47 8.43 -1.40
N ALA A 272 12.51 7.71 -0.27
CA ALA A 272 11.89 6.39 -0.16
C ALA A 272 10.38 6.44 -0.41
N SER A 273 9.70 7.48 0.08
CA SER A 273 8.27 7.71 -0.14
C SER A 273 7.99 8.01 -1.62
N TYR A 274 8.79 8.88 -2.24
CA TYR A 274 8.68 9.20 -3.66
C TYR A 274 8.91 7.98 -4.57
N SER A 275 9.88 7.13 -4.25
CA SER A 275 10.15 5.89 -4.98
C SER A 275 8.92 4.98 -5.04
N ARG A 276 8.18 4.84 -3.91
CA ARG A 276 6.92 4.08 -3.85
C ARG A 276 5.84 4.69 -4.74
N TYR A 277 5.71 6.02 -4.69
CA TYR A 277 4.76 6.73 -5.55
C TYR A 277 5.05 6.55 -7.03
N ASP A 278 6.31 6.66 -7.43
CA ASP A 278 6.70 6.45 -8.83
C ASP A 278 6.51 5.00 -9.28
N GLU A 279 6.78 4.02 -8.40
CA GLU A 279 6.50 2.60 -8.66
C GLU A 279 5.00 2.33 -8.87
N ALA A 280 4.14 2.87 -8.00
CA ALA A 280 2.68 2.76 -8.15
C ALA A 280 2.19 3.35 -9.47
N ARG A 281 2.66 4.56 -9.82
CA ARG A 281 2.32 5.23 -11.09
C ARG A 281 2.76 4.45 -12.32
N LYS A 282 3.99 3.92 -12.31
CA LYS A 282 4.52 3.07 -13.39
C LYS A 282 3.68 1.80 -13.55
N THR A 283 3.32 1.17 -12.44
CA THR A 283 2.49 -0.06 -12.44
C THR A 283 1.12 0.21 -13.03
N TRP A 284 0.47 1.31 -12.65
CA TRP A 284 -0.82 1.67 -13.26
C TRP A 284 -0.74 1.99 -14.75
N THR A 285 0.34 2.63 -15.18
CA THR A 285 0.60 2.86 -16.61
C THR A 285 0.74 1.55 -17.37
N LYS A 286 1.36 0.52 -16.78
CA LYS A 286 1.44 -0.82 -17.38
C LYS A 286 0.07 -1.48 -17.49
N VAL A 287 -0.76 -1.45 -16.45
CA VAL A 287 -2.11 -2.04 -16.53
C VAL A 287 -2.93 -1.38 -17.63
N PHE A 288 -2.85 -0.06 -17.77
CA PHE A 288 -3.52 0.66 -18.85
C PHE A 288 -3.05 0.21 -20.23
N ALA A 289 -1.73 0.11 -20.42
CA ALA A 289 -1.15 -0.36 -21.68
C ALA A 289 -1.58 -1.80 -22.01
N SER A 290 -1.50 -2.71 -21.03
CA SER A 290 -1.92 -4.11 -21.18
C SER A 290 -3.42 -4.25 -21.43
N THR A 291 -4.26 -3.42 -20.83
CA THR A 291 -5.71 -3.39 -21.10
C THR A 291 -5.98 -3.11 -22.58
N LYS A 292 -5.32 -2.08 -23.13
CA LYS A 292 -5.45 -1.71 -24.53
C LYS A 292 -4.89 -2.79 -25.46
N ASP A 293 -3.72 -3.33 -25.15
CA ASP A 293 -3.07 -4.34 -26.00
C ASP A 293 -3.84 -5.66 -25.99
N PHE A 294 -4.40 -6.05 -24.86
CA PHE A 294 -5.21 -7.26 -24.74
C PHE A 294 -6.56 -7.10 -25.46
N ALA A 295 -7.22 -5.94 -25.33
CA ALA A 295 -8.43 -5.64 -26.08
C ALA A 295 -8.16 -5.62 -27.60
N ARG A 296 -7.02 -5.05 -28.02
CA ARG A 296 -6.56 -5.04 -29.41
C ARG A 296 -6.39 -6.44 -29.97
N GLN A 297 -5.67 -7.31 -29.24
CA GLN A 297 -5.47 -8.71 -29.64
C GLN A 297 -6.80 -9.46 -29.73
N THR A 298 -7.64 -9.36 -28.71
CA THR A 298 -9.00 -9.93 -28.66
C THR A 298 -9.82 -9.55 -29.90
N MET A 299 -9.84 -8.26 -30.25
CA MET A 299 -10.56 -7.78 -31.43
C MET A 299 -10.00 -8.30 -32.75
N SER A 300 -8.68 -8.34 -32.88
CA SER A 300 -8.00 -8.62 -34.15
C SER A 300 -7.81 -10.10 -34.47
N TRP A 301 -7.67 -10.95 -33.45
CA TRP A 301 -7.38 -12.39 -33.60
C TRP A 301 -8.63 -13.26 -33.44
N MET A 302 -9.59 -12.88 -32.58
CA MET A 302 -10.87 -13.60 -32.47
C MET A 302 -11.80 -13.22 -33.62
N ARG A 303 -11.64 -13.90 -34.76
CA ARG A 303 -12.41 -13.70 -35.99
C ARG A 303 -13.45 -14.77 -36.27
N HIS A 304 -13.45 -15.86 -35.51
CA HIS A 304 -14.33 -16.98 -35.74
C HIS A 304 -15.77 -16.63 -35.27
N PRO A 305 -16.82 -16.78 -36.11
CA PRO A 305 -18.18 -16.34 -35.76
C PRO A 305 -18.76 -17.01 -34.51
N GLN A 306 -18.31 -18.23 -34.19
CA GLN A 306 -18.76 -18.94 -32.98
C GLN A 306 -18.21 -18.34 -31.68
N ASP A 307 -17.20 -17.47 -31.75
CA ASP A 307 -16.56 -16.86 -30.59
C ASP A 307 -17.01 -15.41 -30.35
N ASP A 308 -17.97 -14.90 -31.12
CA ASP A 308 -18.43 -13.50 -31.04
C ASP A 308 -19.01 -13.14 -29.66
N TYR A 309 -19.72 -14.06 -29.00
CA TYR A 309 -20.20 -13.82 -27.63
C TYR A 309 -19.04 -13.74 -26.63
N ARG A 310 -18.14 -14.72 -26.62
CA ARG A 310 -16.95 -14.75 -25.74
C ARG A 310 -16.03 -13.56 -25.94
N LYS A 311 -16.00 -13.03 -27.16
CA LYS A 311 -15.24 -11.84 -27.51
C LYS A 311 -15.76 -10.61 -26.73
N VAL A 312 -17.09 -10.46 -26.64
CA VAL A 312 -17.72 -9.38 -25.88
C VAL A 312 -17.45 -9.57 -24.39
N ASP A 313 -17.67 -10.77 -23.85
CA ASP A 313 -17.42 -11.09 -22.44
C ASP A 313 -15.96 -10.82 -22.07
N LEU A 314 -15.01 -11.26 -22.91
CA LEU A 314 -13.59 -11.04 -22.67
C LEU A 314 -13.23 -9.55 -22.67
N LEU A 315 -13.82 -8.75 -23.57
CA LEU A 315 -13.61 -7.29 -23.56
C LEU A 315 -14.19 -6.64 -22.30
N GLN A 316 -15.37 -7.07 -21.85
CA GLN A 316 -15.98 -6.61 -20.61
C GLN A 316 -15.11 -6.95 -19.40
N TYR A 317 -14.57 -8.17 -19.31
CA TYR A 317 -13.63 -8.55 -18.27
C TYR A 317 -12.37 -7.67 -18.32
N ILE A 318 -11.81 -7.44 -19.52
CA ILE A 318 -10.60 -6.61 -19.72
C ILE A 318 -10.83 -5.19 -19.20
N MET A 319 -11.99 -4.59 -19.50
CA MET A 319 -12.35 -3.24 -19.04
C MET A 319 -12.70 -3.19 -17.54
N SER A 320 -13.24 -4.28 -16.99
CA SER A 320 -13.60 -4.39 -15.58
C SER A 320 -12.38 -4.56 -14.67
N PHE A 321 -11.30 -5.14 -15.18
CA PHE A 321 -10.11 -5.41 -14.37
C PHE A 321 -9.46 -4.16 -13.74
N PRO A 322 -9.17 -3.06 -14.48
CA PRO A 322 -8.65 -1.84 -13.88
C PRO A 322 -9.57 -1.26 -12.80
N VAL A 323 -10.89 -1.33 -13.01
CA VAL A 323 -11.89 -0.84 -12.06
C VAL A 323 -11.91 -1.70 -10.79
N ALA A 324 -11.88 -3.02 -10.93
CA ALA A 324 -11.82 -3.94 -9.82
C ALA A 324 -10.50 -3.79 -9.02
N LEU A 325 -9.37 -3.63 -9.71
CA LEU A 325 -8.08 -3.39 -9.07
C LEU A 325 -8.05 -2.03 -8.37
N LYS A 326 -8.65 -0.97 -8.93
CA LYS A 326 -8.83 0.31 -8.24
C LYS A 326 -9.60 0.13 -6.93
N CYS A 327 -10.76 -0.51 -6.98
CA CYS A 327 -11.60 -0.72 -5.79
C CYS A 327 -10.94 -1.65 -4.75
N HIS A 328 -10.05 -2.55 -5.19
CA HIS A 328 -9.24 -3.39 -4.29
C HIS A 328 -8.15 -2.60 -3.55
N LEU A 329 -7.71 -1.45 -4.09
CA LEU A 329 -6.63 -0.63 -3.54
C LEU A 329 -7.11 0.59 -2.76
N LEU A 330 -8.37 0.99 -2.91
CA LEU A 330 -8.95 2.18 -2.28
C LEU A 330 -10.09 1.80 -1.34
N ASP A 331 -9.95 2.15 -0.08
CA ASP A 331 -11.02 2.01 0.91
C ASP A 331 -12.17 2.99 0.60
N GLY A 332 -13.41 2.50 0.68
CA GLY A 332 -14.61 3.31 0.43
C GLY A 332 -15.07 3.39 -1.04
N SER A 333 -14.52 2.57 -1.94
CA SER A 333 -15.05 2.41 -3.30
C SER A 333 -16.18 1.37 -3.32
N ASP A 334 -17.31 1.69 -3.93
CA ASP A 334 -18.39 0.72 -4.17
C ASP A 334 -18.12 -0.04 -5.48
N MET A 335 -17.61 -1.26 -5.36
CA MET A 335 -17.29 -2.10 -6.50
C MET A 335 -18.55 -2.57 -7.25
N GLU A 336 -19.66 -2.77 -6.55
CA GLU A 336 -20.91 -3.18 -7.20
C GLU A 336 -21.41 -2.06 -8.11
N GLU A 337 -21.42 -0.82 -7.60
CA GLU A 337 -21.82 0.34 -8.38
C GLU A 337 -20.90 0.58 -9.58
N ASP A 338 -19.58 0.48 -9.40
CA ASP A 338 -18.60 0.76 -10.44
C ASP A 338 -18.54 -0.33 -11.53
N LEU A 339 -18.96 -1.57 -11.25
CA LEU A 339 -18.91 -2.70 -12.19
C LEU A 339 -20.26 -3.08 -12.81
N LYS A 340 -21.41 -2.63 -12.26
CA LYS A 340 -22.76 -3.00 -12.72
C LYS A 340 -23.04 -2.72 -14.20
N GLU A 341 -22.36 -1.72 -14.77
CA GLU A 341 -22.51 -1.32 -16.17
C GLU A 341 -21.52 -2.04 -17.10
N LEU A 342 -20.48 -2.66 -16.55
CA LEU A 342 -19.41 -3.32 -17.30
C LEU A 342 -19.60 -4.84 -17.37
N LEU A 343 -20.15 -5.45 -16.33
CA LEU A 343 -20.34 -6.90 -16.21
C LEU A 343 -21.82 -7.28 -16.22
N ASP A 344 -22.08 -8.47 -16.75
CA ASP A 344 -23.38 -9.12 -16.60
C ASP A 344 -23.66 -9.47 -15.14
N LYS A 345 -24.93 -9.55 -14.76
CA LYS A 345 -25.35 -9.74 -13.36
C LYS A 345 -24.78 -11.00 -12.71
N GLU A 346 -24.64 -12.07 -13.49
CA GLU A 346 -24.12 -13.35 -13.02
C GLU A 346 -22.61 -13.26 -12.74
N ASP A 347 -21.84 -12.67 -13.66
CA ASP A 347 -20.41 -12.46 -13.49
C ASP A 347 -20.10 -11.48 -12.37
N LEU A 348 -20.89 -10.41 -12.25
CA LEU A 348 -20.79 -9.46 -11.15
C LEU A 348 -21.00 -10.16 -9.81
N ALA A 349 -22.05 -10.97 -9.68
CA ALA A 349 -22.32 -11.72 -8.46
C ALA A 349 -21.16 -12.68 -8.12
N LEU A 350 -20.58 -13.34 -9.13
CA LEU A 350 -19.42 -14.20 -8.95
C LEU A 350 -18.20 -13.41 -8.44
N VAL A 351 -17.89 -12.27 -9.06
CA VAL A 351 -16.77 -11.41 -8.68
C VAL A 351 -16.95 -10.86 -7.26
N LEU A 352 -18.15 -10.39 -6.91
CA LEU A 352 -18.45 -9.85 -5.58
C LEU A 352 -18.38 -10.92 -4.49
N SER A 353 -18.74 -12.17 -4.82
CA SER A 353 -18.66 -13.32 -3.90
C SER A 353 -17.22 -13.82 -3.63
N SER A 354 -16.26 -13.41 -4.47
CA SER A 354 -14.87 -13.83 -4.34
C SER A 354 -14.12 -13.00 -3.29
N ASP A 355 -13.26 -13.67 -2.51
CA ASP A 355 -12.37 -13.00 -1.55
C ASP A 355 -11.38 -12.06 -2.27
N HIS A 356 -10.90 -12.47 -3.45
CA HIS A 356 -9.92 -11.72 -4.22
C HIS A 356 -10.46 -11.38 -5.61
N ARG A 357 -11.21 -10.28 -5.67
CA ARG A 357 -12.02 -9.86 -6.81
C ARG A 357 -11.22 -9.63 -8.12
N PRO A 358 -10.05 -8.95 -8.12
CA PRO A 358 -9.25 -8.80 -9.35
C PRO A 358 -8.71 -10.14 -9.91
N ASN A 359 -8.40 -11.10 -9.03
CA ASN A 359 -7.95 -12.43 -9.43
C ASN A 359 -9.11 -13.27 -9.99
N CYS A 360 -10.33 -13.06 -9.50
CA CYS A 360 -11.53 -13.66 -10.08
C CYS A 360 -11.69 -13.26 -11.55
N LEU A 361 -11.52 -11.97 -11.87
CA LEU A 361 -11.54 -11.49 -13.25
C LEU A 361 -10.41 -12.07 -14.11
N ILE A 362 -9.19 -12.17 -13.57
CA ILE A 362 -8.08 -12.85 -14.26
C ILE A 362 -8.46 -14.29 -14.60
N GLN A 363 -9.08 -15.02 -13.67
CA GLN A 363 -9.49 -16.40 -13.91
C GLN A 363 -10.57 -16.48 -15.00
N LEU A 364 -11.54 -15.56 -15.01
CA LEU A 364 -12.54 -15.48 -16.08
C LEU A 364 -11.88 -15.23 -17.44
N MET A 365 -10.92 -14.29 -17.52
CA MET A 365 -10.15 -14.06 -18.75
C MET A 365 -9.38 -15.30 -19.21
N THR A 366 -8.70 -16.00 -18.29
CA THR A 366 -7.94 -17.21 -18.61
C THR A 366 -8.83 -18.30 -19.18
N GLN A 367 -10.01 -18.54 -18.59
CA GLN A 367 -10.96 -19.53 -19.10
C GLN A 367 -11.53 -19.12 -20.47
N SER A 368 -11.85 -17.84 -20.66
CA SER A 368 -12.30 -17.31 -21.94
C SER A 368 -11.27 -17.54 -23.04
N VAL A 369 -10.01 -17.16 -22.83
CA VAL A 369 -8.92 -17.38 -23.82
C VAL A 369 -8.68 -18.87 -24.11
N GLY A 370 -8.77 -19.73 -23.09
CA GLY A 370 -8.60 -21.17 -23.26
C GLY A 370 -9.64 -21.80 -24.19
N SER A 371 -10.89 -21.33 -24.12
CA SER A 371 -12.06 -21.89 -24.82
C SER A 371 -12.25 -21.43 -26.27
N VAL A 372 -11.49 -20.44 -26.73
CA VAL A 372 -11.62 -19.81 -28.05
C VAL A 372 -10.77 -20.52 -29.11
N HIS A 373 -11.21 -20.46 -30.37
CA HIS A 373 -10.51 -21.01 -31.52
C HIS A 373 -9.34 -20.10 -31.95
N LEU A 374 -8.21 -20.23 -31.26
CA LEU A 374 -6.94 -19.56 -31.55
C LEU A 374 -5.82 -20.58 -31.64
N THR A 375 -4.76 -20.23 -32.37
CA THR A 375 -3.52 -21.00 -32.39
C THR A 375 -2.81 -20.93 -31.03
N ASP A 376 -2.00 -21.93 -30.70
CA ASP A 376 -1.27 -21.96 -29.42
C ASP A 376 -0.34 -20.74 -29.25
N THR A 377 0.21 -20.22 -30.35
CA THR A 377 1.04 -19.01 -30.36
C THR A 377 0.22 -17.76 -30.02
N GLU A 378 -0.97 -17.60 -30.60
CA GLU A 378 -1.88 -16.48 -30.27
C GLU A 378 -2.35 -16.56 -28.82
N LYS A 379 -2.68 -17.77 -28.32
CA LYS A 379 -3.05 -17.98 -26.91
C LYS A 379 -1.91 -17.60 -25.98
N SER A 380 -0.68 -18.01 -26.28
CA SER A 380 0.50 -17.63 -25.49
C SER A 380 0.75 -16.12 -25.48
N LEU A 381 0.53 -15.42 -26.60
CA LEU A 381 0.67 -13.97 -26.67
C LEU A 381 -0.42 -13.22 -25.90
N MET A 382 -1.64 -13.77 -25.82
CA MET A 382 -2.72 -13.23 -24.99
C MET A 382 -2.47 -13.50 -23.50
N ASP A 383 -1.98 -14.69 -23.15
CA ASP A 383 -1.63 -15.07 -21.77
C ASP A 383 -0.52 -14.19 -21.18
N ALA A 384 0.38 -13.66 -22.01
CA ALA A 384 1.37 -12.67 -21.57
C ALA A 384 0.72 -11.38 -21.01
N ASN A 385 -0.42 -10.94 -21.55
CA ASN A 385 -1.16 -9.80 -20.99
C ASN A 385 -1.83 -10.14 -19.65
N ILE A 386 -2.36 -11.36 -19.53
CA ILE A 386 -2.94 -11.86 -18.27
C ILE A 386 -1.86 -11.95 -17.19
N THR A 387 -0.68 -12.45 -17.54
CA THR A 387 0.50 -12.47 -16.67
C THR A 387 0.87 -11.06 -16.22
N GLN A 388 0.87 -10.08 -17.13
CA GLN A 388 1.15 -8.69 -16.79
C GLN A 388 0.12 -8.07 -15.83
N PHE A 389 -1.16 -8.45 -15.93
CA PHE A 389 -2.18 -8.08 -14.95
C PHE A 389 -1.91 -8.68 -13.58
N ASN A 390 -1.56 -9.96 -13.51
CA ASN A 390 -1.24 -10.66 -12.26
C ASN A 390 0.01 -10.07 -11.56
N GLU A 391 1.04 -9.75 -12.35
CA GLU A 391 2.21 -9.03 -11.85
C GLU A 391 1.84 -7.66 -11.29
N SER A 392 0.93 -6.93 -11.96
CA SER A 392 0.49 -5.62 -11.51
C SER A 392 -0.29 -5.69 -10.20
N ILE A 393 -1.15 -6.70 -10.01
CA ILE A 393 -1.78 -6.97 -8.69
C ILE A 393 -0.69 -7.16 -7.64
N SER A 394 0.26 -8.05 -7.91
CA SER A 394 1.31 -8.41 -6.93
C SER A 394 2.13 -7.19 -6.52
N VAL A 395 2.47 -6.31 -7.46
CA VAL A 395 3.18 -5.05 -7.17
C VAL A 395 2.31 -4.10 -6.37
N CYS A 396 1.04 -3.90 -6.75
CA CYS A 396 0.15 -3.01 -6.03
C CYS A 396 -0.13 -3.51 -4.59
N GLU A 397 -0.34 -4.81 -4.40
CA GLU A 397 -0.52 -5.41 -3.08
C GLU A 397 0.74 -5.29 -2.22
N ARG A 398 1.93 -5.43 -2.82
CA ARG A 398 3.18 -5.16 -2.10
C ARG A 398 3.24 -3.71 -1.65
N ILE A 399 2.96 -2.75 -2.53
CA ILE A 399 3.02 -1.32 -2.19
C ILE A 399 2.07 -1.03 -1.02
N ILE A 400 0.83 -1.51 -1.04
CA ILE A 400 -0.14 -1.20 0.02
C ILE A 400 0.15 -1.95 1.33
N ARG A 401 0.57 -3.22 1.27
CA ARG A 401 0.75 -4.06 2.48
C ARG A 401 2.13 -3.93 3.14
N THR A 402 3.13 -3.47 2.40
CA THR A 402 4.50 -3.33 2.92
C THR A 402 4.89 -1.85 2.96
N PRO A 403 4.64 -1.13 4.07
CA PRO A 403 5.05 0.27 4.22
C PRO A 403 6.57 0.41 4.37
N ILE A 404 7.06 1.65 4.42
CA ILE A 404 8.47 1.90 4.77
C ILE A 404 8.72 1.32 6.18
N PRO A 405 9.88 0.68 6.45
CA PRO A 405 10.15 0.08 7.76
C PRO A 405 9.81 1.03 8.92
N LEU A 406 8.95 0.58 9.83
CA LEU A 406 8.42 1.42 10.90
C LEU A 406 9.50 1.98 11.82
N SER A 407 10.62 1.28 11.98
CA SER A 407 11.80 1.77 12.72
C SER A 407 12.34 3.06 12.12
N TYR A 408 12.33 3.18 10.80
CA TYR A 408 12.80 4.36 10.08
C TYR A 408 11.87 5.55 10.30
N THR A 409 10.56 5.33 10.13
CA THR A 409 9.53 6.36 10.39
C THR A 409 9.57 6.85 11.84
N ARG A 410 9.69 5.94 12.81
CA ARG A 410 9.77 6.28 14.24
C ARG A 410 11.06 7.02 14.56
N LEU A 411 12.20 6.62 14.00
CA LEU A 411 13.47 7.29 14.23
C LEU A 411 13.42 8.74 13.74
N THR A 412 13.01 8.96 12.50
CA THR A 412 12.94 10.31 11.92
C THR A 412 11.98 11.20 12.71
N SER A 413 10.78 10.72 13.02
CA SER A 413 9.78 11.49 13.77
C SER A 413 10.24 11.83 15.19
N ARG A 414 10.81 10.86 15.93
CA ARG A 414 11.33 11.09 17.29
C ARG A 414 12.52 12.03 17.30
N ALA A 415 13.46 11.87 16.36
CA ALA A 415 14.61 12.76 16.25
C ALA A 415 14.16 14.20 15.94
N LEU A 416 13.18 14.36 15.04
CA LEU A 416 12.62 15.66 14.68
C LEU A 416 11.93 16.34 15.87
N VAL A 417 11.11 15.61 16.61
CA VAL A 417 10.43 16.13 17.81
C VAL A 417 11.43 16.51 18.89
N LEU A 418 12.36 15.62 19.25
CA LEU A 418 13.40 15.89 20.25
C LEU A 418 14.22 17.12 19.87
N TRP A 419 14.64 17.23 18.61
CA TRP A 419 15.41 18.37 18.11
C TRP A 419 14.65 19.69 18.25
N HIS A 420 13.34 19.71 18.00
CA HIS A 420 12.54 20.93 18.17
C HIS A 420 12.21 21.27 19.63
N LEU A 421 12.06 20.25 20.49
CA LEU A 421 11.80 20.45 21.92
C LEU A 421 12.98 21.12 22.64
N THR A 422 14.22 20.77 22.27
CA THR A 422 15.43 21.36 22.88
C THR A 422 15.96 22.59 22.13
N LEU A 423 15.44 22.90 20.93
CA LEU A 423 15.86 24.05 20.11
C LEU A 423 15.75 25.41 20.86
N PRO A 424 14.64 25.73 21.56
CA PRO A 424 14.53 27.02 22.23
C PRO A 424 15.54 27.26 23.36
N VAL A 425 16.03 26.19 24.01
CA VAL A 425 17.09 26.28 25.03
C VAL A 425 18.42 26.68 24.40
N VAL A 426 18.68 26.19 23.18
CA VAL A 426 19.95 26.43 22.47
C VAL A 426 20.01 27.84 21.89
N LEU A 427 18.87 28.34 21.40
CA LEU A 427 18.78 29.64 20.73
C LEU A 427 18.58 30.81 21.68
N TRP A 428 18.44 30.57 23.00
CA TRP A 428 18.16 31.63 23.97
C TRP A 428 19.23 32.73 23.95
N ASP A 429 20.51 32.34 24.03
CA ASP A 429 21.64 33.27 24.15
C ASP A 429 21.75 34.22 22.94
N ASP A 430 21.35 33.75 21.75
CA ASP A 430 21.43 34.52 20.50
C ASP A 430 20.15 35.32 20.19
N CYS A 431 18.97 34.78 20.53
CA CYS A 431 17.69 35.30 20.06
C CYS A 431 16.79 35.91 21.16
N GLY A 432 16.98 35.54 22.43
CA GLY A 432 16.04 35.90 23.51
C GLY A 432 14.60 35.60 23.12
N TRP A 433 13.70 36.60 23.22
CA TRP A 433 12.29 36.47 22.83
C TRP A 433 12.04 36.12 21.36
N MET A 434 12.98 36.41 20.45
CA MET A 434 12.85 36.02 19.03
C MET A 434 12.90 34.50 18.83
N VAL A 435 13.29 33.74 19.85
CA VAL A 435 13.33 32.27 19.83
C VAL A 435 11.99 31.64 19.51
N ILE A 436 10.87 32.27 19.90
CA ILE A 436 9.52 31.78 19.63
C ILE A 436 9.26 31.77 18.13
N PHE A 437 9.58 32.88 17.44
CA PHE A 437 9.44 32.98 15.99
C PHE A 437 10.41 32.06 15.25
N ALA A 438 11.67 32.00 15.68
CA ALA A 438 12.67 31.13 15.07
C ALA A 438 12.25 29.65 15.14
N THR A 439 11.77 29.22 16.31
CA THR A 439 11.28 27.86 16.52
C THR A 439 10.02 27.58 15.71
N PHE A 440 9.08 28.53 15.62
CA PHE A 440 7.87 28.41 14.80
C PHE A 440 8.19 28.18 13.32
N PHE A 441 9.06 29.01 12.72
CA PHE A 441 9.42 28.88 11.30
C PHE A 441 10.22 27.61 11.02
N SER A 442 11.12 27.23 11.92
CA SER A 442 11.86 25.97 11.83
C SER A 442 10.92 24.76 11.87
N ALA A 443 10.01 24.72 12.85
CA ALA A 443 9.01 23.67 13.00
C ALA A 443 8.09 23.59 11.77
N CYS A 444 7.55 24.72 11.30
CA CYS A 444 6.74 24.77 10.08
C CYS A 444 7.47 24.16 8.88
N THR A 445 8.78 24.37 8.75
CA THR A 445 9.55 23.90 7.60
C THR A 445 9.85 22.40 7.71
N LEU A 446 10.44 21.95 8.83
CA LEU A 446 10.93 20.58 8.95
C LEU A 446 9.80 19.56 9.16
N PHE A 447 8.77 19.90 9.94
CA PHE A 447 7.57 19.04 10.03
C PHE A 447 6.80 19.00 8.71
N CYS A 448 6.80 20.08 7.90
CA CYS A 448 6.18 20.05 6.57
C CYS A 448 6.87 19.03 5.65
N ILE A 449 8.20 18.97 5.66
CA ILE A 449 8.95 17.98 4.87
C ILE A 449 8.61 16.55 5.33
N GLU A 450 8.55 16.31 6.64
CA GLU A 450 8.17 15.00 7.18
C GLU A 450 6.75 14.59 6.76
N GLU A 451 5.78 15.50 6.92
CA GLU A 451 4.36 15.28 6.61
C GLU A 451 4.14 15.03 5.12
N VAL A 452 4.84 15.78 4.24
CA VAL A 452 4.82 15.52 2.80
C VAL A 452 5.34 14.12 2.50
N GLY A 453 6.38 13.66 3.21
CA GLY A 453 6.87 12.29 3.11
C GLY A 453 5.78 11.26 3.44
N VAL A 454 5.06 11.45 4.56
CA VAL A 454 3.93 10.58 4.96
C VAL A 454 2.83 10.57 3.90
N LEU A 455 2.45 11.73 3.36
CA LEU A 455 1.38 11.81 2.36
C LEU A 455 1.72 11.12 1.03
N ILE A 456 3.00 11.14 0.62
CA ILE A 456 3.46 10.47 -0.61
C ILE A 456 3.66 8.97 -0.38
N GLU A 457 3.85 8.53 0.87
CA GLU A 457 4.03 7.11 1.25
C GLU A 457 2.83 6.23 0.86
N GLU A 458 1.62 6.83 0.80
CA GLU A 458 0.37 6.21 0.35
C GLU A 458 -0.03 6.71 -1.07
N PRO A 459 0.36 6.00 -2.15
CA PRO A 459 0.31 6.59 -3.48
C PRO A 459 -1.03 6.46 -4.19
N PHE A 460 -1.85 5.45 -3.91
CA PHE A 460 -3.05 5.17 -4.71
C PHE A 460 -4.11 6.28 -4.62
N PRO A 461 -4.43 6.85 -3.44
CA PRO A 461 -5.37 7.97 -3.36
C PRO A 461 -4.83 9.27 -3.99
N MET A 462 -3.50 9.40 -4.12
CA MET A 462 -2.85 10.53 -4.79
C MET A 462 -2.95 10.45 -6.32
N LEU A 463 -3.12 9.24 -6.88
CA LEU A 463 -3.23 9.01 -8.31
C LEU A 463 -4.67 9.24 -8.80
N SER A 464 -4.81 9.69 -10.05
CA SER A 464 -6.11 9.92 -10.71
C SER A 464 -6.75 8.61 -11.22
N LEU A 465 -6.94 7.62 -10.36
CA LEU A 465 -7.30 6.26 -10.78
C LEU A 465 -8.65 6.16 -11.52
N ASP A 466 -9.67 6.89 -11.06
CA ASP A 466 -10.97 6.92 -11.76
C ASP A 466 -10.83 7.43 -13.18
N LYS A 467 -10.07 8.51 -13.37
CA LYS A 467 -9.83 9.06 -14.72
C LYS A 467 -8.96 8.14 -15.56
N MET A 468 -8.01 7.42 -14.97
CA MET A 468 -7.26 6.38 -15.69
C MET A 468 -8.18 5.25 -16.17
N CYS A 469 -9.12 4.80 -15.33
CA CYS A 469 -10.11 3.78 -15.69
C CYS A 469 -11.07 4.27 -16.78
N GLU A 470 -11.59 5.50 -16.66
CA GLU A 470 -12.47 6.12 -17.66
C GLU A 470 -11.78 6.23 -19.03
N VAL A 471 -10.51 6.65 -19.05
CA VAL A 471 -9.74 6.70 -20.30
C VAL A 471 -9.44 5.30 -20.84
N ALA A 472 -9.21 4.31 -19.97
CA ALA A 472 -8.98 2.93 -20.41
C ALA A 472 -10.22 2.40 -21.14
N HIS A 473 -11.38 2.57 -20.52
CA HIS A 473 -12.68 2.20 -21.08
C HIS A 473 -12.92 2.90 -22.43
N ARG A 474 -12.79 4.24 -22.46
CA ARG A 474 -12.98 5.01 -23.70
C ARG A 474 -12.05 4.57 -24.82
N ASN A 475 -10.78 4.30 -24.52
CA ASN A 475 -9.82 3.85 -25.53
C ASN A 475 -10.14 2.47 -26.09
N VAL A 476 -10.65 1.55 -25.26
CA VAL A 476 -11.10 0.24 -25.74
C VAL A 476 -12.31 0.38 -26.65
N VAL A 477 -13.31 1.18 -26.26
CA VAL A 477 -14.50 1.44 -27.09
C VAL A 477 -14.12 2.10 -28.42
N GLU A 478 -13.30 3.15 -28.39
CA GLU A 478 -12.80 3.82 -29.60
C GLU A 478 -12.02 2.85 -30.49
N PHE A 479 -11.20 1.98 -29.89
CA PHE A 479 -10.46 0.97 -30.64
C PHE A 479 -11.39 -0.03 -31.34
N VAL A 480 -12.46 -0.47 -30.67
CA VAL A 480 -13.48 -1.38 -31.24
C VAL A 480 -14.16 -0.72 -32.44
N GLU A 481 -14.51 0.56 -32.35
CA GLU A 481 -15.09 1.33 -33.46
C GLU A 481 -14.11 1.53 -34.62
N LEU A 482 -12.87 1.93 -34.32
CA LEU A 482 -11.81 2.12 -35.31
C LEU A 482 -11.47 0.84 -36.06
N GLN A 483 -11.49 -0.32 -35.40
CA GLN A 483 -11.27 -1.62 -36.04
C GLN A 483 -12.31 -1.89 -37.14
N LYS A 484 -13.59 -1.65 -36.87
CA LYS A 484 -14.68 -1.83 -37.85
C LYS A 484 -14.45 -0.95 -39.07
N THR A 485 -14.24 0.34 -38.85
CA THR A 485 -13.97 1.33 -39.92
C THR A 485 -12.73 0.99 -40.73
N THR A 486 -11.64 0.61 -40.06
CA THR A 486 -10.36 0.26 -40.72
C THR A 486 -10.51 -1.00 -41.56
N TYR A 487 -11.21 -2.01 -41.06
CA TYR A 487 -11.48 -3.25 -41.79
C TYR A 487 -12.29 -2.99 -43.06
N GLU A 488 -13.36 -2.18 -42.97
CA GLU A 488 -14.18 -1.79 -44.11
C GLU A 488 -13.40 -0.99 -45.15
N TYR A 489 -12.56 -0.05 -44.70
CA TYR A 489 -11.68 0.72 -45.56
C TYR A 489 -10.68 -0.17 -46.31
N LEU A 490 -9.98 -1.07 -45.61
CA LEU A 490 -9.02 -1.98 -46.22
C LEU A 490 -9.68 -2.92 -47.24
N ARG A 491 -10.85 -3.48 -46.90
CA ARG A 491 -11.62 -4.33 -47.82
C ARG A 491 -12.06 -3.56 -49.07
N SER A 492 -12.47 -2.30 -48.91
CA SER A 492 -12.84 -1.43 -50.03
C SER A 492 -11.64 -1.06 -50.91
N LYS A 493 -10.49 -0.77 -50.28
CA LYS A 493 -9.22 -0.50 -50.97
C LYS A 493 -8.75 -1.72 -51.77
N GLU A 494 -8.86 -2.91 -51.21
CA GLU A 494 -8.52 -4.16 -51.88
C GLU A 494 -9.42 -4.42 -53.09
N LYS A 495 -10.74 -4.26 -52.95
CA LYS A 495 -11.68 -4.36 -54.09
C LYS A 495 -11.33 -3.38 -55.21
N LYS A 496 -11.01 -2.12 -54.88
CA LYS A 496 -10.59 -1.11 -55.86
C LYS A 496 -9.32 -1.53 -56.59
N MET A 497 -8.28 -1.99 -55.88
CA MET A 497 -7.05 -2.46 -56.52
C MET A 497 -7.28 -3.67 -57.42
N ARG A 498 -8.10 -4.64 -56.99
CA ARG A 498 -8.45 -5.80 -57.83
C ARG A 498 -9.20 -5.40 -59.09
N THR A 499 -10.05 -4.37 -59.02
CA THR A 499 -10.78 -3.84 -60.19
C THR A 499 -9.85 -3.10 -61.17
N VAL A 500 -8.85 -2.38 -60.65
CA VAL A 500 -7.80 -1.72 -61.46
C VAL A 500 -6.91 -2.76 -62.14
N ASN A 501 -6.42 -3.76 -61.40
CA ASN A 501 -5.60 -4.84 -61.98
C ASN A 501 -6.41 -5.74 -62.92
N GLY A 502 -7.72 -5.94 -62.68
CA GLY A 502 -8.61 -6.66 -63.59
C GLY A 502 -8.92 -5.92 -64.90
N ARG A 503 -8.71 -4.59 -64.95
CA ARG A 503 -8.75 -3.81 -66.22
C ARG A 503 -7.42 -3.85 -66.98
N VAL A 504 -6.34 -4.28 -66.34
CA VAL A 504 -5.04 -4.54 -66.96
C VAL A 504 -4.89 -6.06 -67.12
N GLY A 505 -5.57 -6.62 -68.11
CA GLY A 505 -5.43 -8.04 -68.46
C GLY A 505 -4.00 -8.40 -68.91
N PRO A 506 -3.63 -9.69 -68.91
CA PRO A 506 -2.27 -10.17 -69.17
C PRO A 506 -1.87 -10.13 -70.67
N THR A 507 -1.95 -8.96 -71.31
CA THR A 507 -1.56 -8.80 -72.74
C THR A 507 -0.56 -7.68 -72.99
N ALA A 508 0.14 -7.16 -71.97
CA ALA A 508 1.08 -6.06 -72.15
C ALA A 508 2.44 -6.21 -71.44
N PHE A 509 2.89 -7.44 -71.18
CA PHE A 509 4.23 -7.67 -70.57
C PHE A 509 5.09 -8.76 -71.25
N LEU A 510 4.70 -9.24 -72.43
CA LEU A 510 5.52 -10.16 -73.26
C LEU A 510 5.57 -9.74 -74.74
N ALA A 511 5.60 -8.44 -75.00
CA ALA A 511 5.82 -7.91 -76.34
C ALA A 511 6.50 -6.55 -76.30
N ASP A 512 7.69 -6.47 -75.68
CA ASP A 512 8.81 -5.74 -76.28
C ASP A 512 10.11 -6.00 -75.48
N LYS A 513 11.12 -6.46 -76.21
CA LYS A 513 12.52 -6.75 -75.85
C LYS A 513 12.87 -8.10 -75.22
#